data_AF-A0A059XPM4-F1
#
_entry.id   AF-A0A059XPM4-F1
#
_cell.length_a   1.000
_cell.length_b   1.000
_cell.length_c   1.000
_cell.angle_alpha   90.00
_cell.angle_beta   90.00
_cell.angle_gamma   90.00
#
_symmetry.space_group_name_H-M   'P 1'
#
loop_
_entity.id
_entity.type
_entity.pdbx_description
1 polymer ?
#
loop_
_entity_poly.entity_id
_entity_poly.type
_entity_poly.pdbx_seq_one_letter_code
_entity_poly.pdbx_strand_id
1 'polypeptide(L)'
;RQIWNWDKVTWGSHTNVCLPGSCSFHVYVKDGMVWREEQAAKNHASNPDYPDYNPLGCQKGCSFHSNLYGDDRIKYPLRRIGERGSGKWERISWDEAVGDIASAIVDGLEEFGPDSFVLDPPHAHLGSVGWAGSHRMNAAIGGVNPDLNVLIGDFYKGISDTIGKMHIGYSADNLFDAELIFTTCTNWSYTMPAVYHFLSEARYNGTELVSIAPDYSPSTIHADYHVPVQTGTDAGFWMALCQVLVDEDLIDRPFIKEQTDLPLLVRTDTGKFLRETDVTGAGREDQLYVYDSKAGAIARAPRGTLKFSGDPALEGRFEVKLHDGTTVTVTPVFENLKKVLAEHTPEKAQAMTGVHPSLVRTLAKKVATKRTAAYIGFSSAKIYHGDLAERSLMLAMALTGNWGKPGTGWNSWAMPADHVEMMMLLEKPV
;
A
#
# COMPACT_ATOMS: atom_id res chain seq x y z
N ARG A 1 37.23 20.85 17.79
CA ARG A 1 38.34 20.03 17.22
C ARG A 1 38.70 18.85 18.12
N GLN A 2 38.88 19.02 19.44
CA GLN A 2 39.12 17.87 20.33
C GLN A 2 37.94 16.91 20.44
N ILE A 3 36.70 17.42 20.47
CA ILE A 3 35.47 16.60 20.49
C ILE A 3 35.16 16.01 19.10
N TRP A 4 35.32 16.81 18.04
CA TRP A 4 35.08 16.40 16.65
C TRP A 4 36.32 15.72 16.06
N ASN A 5 36.61 14.52 16.53
CA ASN A 5 37.78 13.72 16.16
C ASN A 5 37.45 12.22 16.21
N TRP A 6 37.98 11.43 15.27
CA TRP A 6 37.71 9.99 15.14
C TRP A 6 38.92 9.29 14.52
N ASP A 7 38.99 7.96 14.67
CA ASP A 7 40.07 7.15 14.11
C ASP A 7 39.70 6.56 12.75
N LYS A 8 38.41 6.23 12.54
CA LYS A 8 37.90 5.71 11.27
C LYS A 8 36.45 6.12 11.03
N VAL A 9 36.06 6.08 9.76
CA VAL A 9 34.68 6.23 9.30
C VAL A 9 34.32 5.01 8.46
N THR A 10 33.15 4.44 8.69
CA THR A 10 32.61 3.34 7.90
C THR A 10 31.21 3.67 7.40
N TRP A 11 30.73 2.93 6.41
CA TRP A 11 29.33 2.98 6.02
C TRP A 11 28.44 2.33 7.10
N GLY A 12 27.27 2.91 7.30
CA GLY A 12 26.23 2.35 8.16
C GLY A 12 24.84 2.70 7.66
N SER A 13 23.86 1.97 8.17
CA SER A 13 22.44 2.24 8.05
C SER A 13 21.72 1.53 9.20
N HIS A 14 20.40 1.57 9.20
CA HIS A 14 19.56 0.99 10.24
C HIS A 14 18.61 -0.03 9.62
N THR A 15 18.63 -1.26 10.11
CA THR A 15 17.85 -2.36 9.56
C THR A 15 16.40 -2.37 10.03
N ASN A 16 16.04 -1.52 11.01
CA ASN A 16 14.65 -1.39 11.40
C ASN A 16 13.82 -0.87 10.21
N VAL A 17 12.71 -1.54 9.95
CA VAL A 17 11.78 -1.17 8.88
C VAL A 17 11.09 0.17 9.18
N CYS A 18 11.62 1.26 8.61
CA CYS A 18 11.18 2.65 8.79
C CYS A 18 10.60 3.30 7.51
N LEU A 19 9.89 2.49 6.72
CA LEU A 19 9.53 2.73 5.32
C LEU A 19 8.93 4.11 4.96
N PRO A 20 9.36 4.71 3.83
CA PRO A 20 10.57 4.43 3.07
C PRO A 20 11.81 4.87 3.88
N GLY A 21 12.84 4.03 3.87
CA GLY A 21 14.06 4.17 4.68
C GLY A 21 15.34 4.11 3.84
N SER A 22 16.28 3.24 4.22
CA SER A 22 17.55 3.00 3.51
C SER A 22 18.52 4.19 3.49
N CYS A 23 18.45 5.03 4.53
CA CYS A 23 19.32 6.19 4.66
C CYS A 23 20.79 5.76 4.82
N SER A 24 21.69 6.35 4.04
CA SER A 24 23.13 6.09 4.13
C SER A 24 23.79 7.00 5.17
N PHE A 25 24.55 6.39 6.08
CA PHE A 25 25.26 7.08 7.15
C PHE A 25 26.77 6.83 7.08
N HIS A 26 27.53 7.85 7.44
CA HIS A 26 28.89 7.71 7.94
C HIS A 26 28.83 7.39 9.43
N VAL A 27 29.45 6.30 9.84
CA VAL A 27 29.59 5.87 11.24
C VAL A 27 31.02 6.17 11.69
N TYR A 28 31.15 7.06 12.67
CA TYR A 28 32.42 7.53 13.19
C TYR A 28 32.83 6.67 14.38
N VAL A 29 34.04 6.10 14.34
CA VAL A 29 34.58 5.25 15.41
C VAL A 29 35.80 5.90 16.03
N LYS A 30 35.86 5.91 17.36
CA LYS A 30 36.94 6.45 18.17
C LYS A 30 37.28 5.46 19.28
N ASP A 31 38.55 5.11 19.43
CA ASP A 31 39.07 4.20 20.46
C ASP A 31 38.33 2.84 20.49
N GLY A 32 37.99 2.33 19.30
CA GLY A 32 37.26 1.07 19.13
C GLY A 32 35.75 1.14 19.42
N MET A 33 35.22 2.32 19.78
CA MET A 33 33.80 2.55 20.04
C MET A 33 33.15 3.39 18.95
N VAL A 34 31.92 3.04 18.56
CA VAL A 34 31.08 3.90 17.72
C VAL A 34 30.75 5.15 18.52
N TRP A 35 31.21 6.30 18.03
CA TRP A 35 31.01 7.57 18.70
C TRP A 35 29.68 8.21 18.31
N ARG A 36 29.41 8.27 17.00
CA ARG A 36 28.17 8.83 16.43
C ARG A 36 28.01 8.42 14.97
N GLU A 37 26.85 8.77 14.41
CA GLU A 37 26.57 8.67 12.98
C GLU A 37 26.05 9.98 12.40
N GLU A 38 26.27 10.17 11.09
CA GLU A 38 25.76 11.31 10.32
C GLU A 38 25.36 10.86 8.93
N GLN A 39 24.32 11.47 8.38
CA GLN A 39 23.94 11.20 7.00
C GLN A 39 25.10 11.47 6.05
N ALA A 40 25.30 10.58 5.09
CA ALA A 40 26.35 10.76 4.09
C ALA A 40 25.99 11.79 3.02
N ALA A 41 24.69 12.05 2.83
CA ALA A 41 24.14 12.99 1.84
C ALA A 41 24.70 12.76 0.42
N LYS A 42 24.56 11.53 -0.09
CA LYS A 42 24.99 11.13 -1.45
C LYS A 42 23.87 10.52 -2.30
N ASN A 43 22.62 10.90 -2.05
CA ASN A 43 21.46 10.41 -2.80
C ASN A 43 21.01 11.50 -3.76
N HIS A 44 21.49 11.41 -5.00
CA HIS A 44 21.25 12.41 -6.04
C HIS A 44 19.79 12.39 -6.53
N ALA A 45 19.34 13.52 -7.06
CA ALA A 45 18.07 13.61 -7.77
C ALA A 45 18.04 12.64 -8.95
N SER A 46 16.83 12.19 -9.33
CA SER A 46 16.64 11.34 -10.50
C SER A 46 16.97 12.06 -11.81
N ASN A 47 16.78 13.39 -11.85
CA ASN A 47 17.20 14.27 -12.95
C ASN A 47 17.33 15.74 -12.46
N PRO A 48 17.84 16.68 -13.29
CA PRO A 48 18.11 18.06 -12.88
C PRO A 48 16.89 18.90 -12.45
N ASP A 49 15.67 18.49 -12.81
CA ASP A 49 14.45 19.26 -12.53
C ASP A 49 13.81 18.88 -11.18
N TYR A 50 14.38 17.90 -10.46
CA TYR A 50 13.82 17.36 -9.23
C TYR A 50 14.76 17.63 -8.04
N PRO A 51 14.21 17.81 -6.82
CA PRO A 51 15.04 17.86 -5.63
C PRO A 51 15.75 16.51 -5.42
N ASP A 52 16.94 16.58 -4.83
CA ASP A 52 17.65 15.37 -4.43
C ASP A 52 17.06 14.78 -3.15
N TYR A 53 17.50 13.57 -2.78
CA TYR A 53 17.00 12.89 -1.59
C TYR A 53 17.78 13.30 -0.33
N ASN A 54 18.74 14.22 -0.43
CA ASN A 54 19.62 14.52 0.69
C ASN A 54 18.92 15.39 1.75
N PRO A 55 19.29 15.23 3.03
CA PRO A 55 20.29 14.30 3.55
C PRO A 55 19.74 12.89 3.86
N LEU A 56 18.44 12.63 3.68
CA LEU A 56 17.72 11.51 4.32
C LEU A 56 17.89 11.53 5.85
N GLY A 57 17.71 10.38 6.49
CA GLY A 57 17.91 10.17 7.92
C GLY A 57 16.72 10.60 8.77
N CYS A 58 16.79 10.28 10.06
CA CYS A 58 15.80 10.69 11.04
C CYS A 58 16.45 10.74 12.42
N GLN A 59 15.74 11.31 13.39
CA GLN A 59 16.22 11.45 14.76
C GLN A 59 16.62 10.11 15.42
N LYS A 60 15.96 9.00 15.06
CA LYS A 60 16.30 7.66 15.58
C LYS A 60 17.61 7.17 14.98
N GLY A 61 17.78 7.33 13.67
CA GLY A 61 19.01 6.94 12.99
C GLY A 61 20.21 7.77 13.44
N CYS A 62 20.04 9.09 13.61
CA CYS A 62 21.10 9.99 14.08
C CYS A 62 21.51 9.80 15.56
N SER A 63 20.88 8.86 16.28
CA SER A 63 21.17 8.57 17.68
C SER A 63 21.34 7.08 17.98
N PHE A 64 21.42 6.23 16.95
CA PHE A 64 21.43 4.77 17.08
C PHE A 64 22.65 4.23 17.82
N HIS A 65 23.79 4.92 17.81
CA HIS A 65 24.93 4.55 18.67
C HIS A 65 24.54 4.39 20.15
N SER A 66 23.51 5.12 20.62
CA SER A 66 23.00 4.99 22.00
C SER A 66 22.45 3.57 22.26
N ASN A 67 21.80 2.94 21.27
CA ASN A 67 21.30 1.57 21.39
C ASN A 67 22.43 0.54 21.47
N LEU A 68 23.62 0.82 20.91
CA LEU A 68 24.76 -0.08 20.98
C LEU A 68 25.33 -0.20 22.40
N TYR A 69 25.09 0.81 23.24
CA TYR A 69 25.66 0.89 24.60
C TYR A 69 24.62 1.00 25.71
N GLY A 70 23.34 1.16 25.35
CA GLY A 70 22.23 1.28 26.30
C GLY A 70 21.98 0.01 27.11
N ASP A 71 21.30 0.19 28.24
CA ASP A 71 21.05 -0.86 29.23
C ASP A 71 20.11 -1.97 28.73
N ASP A 72 19.29 -1.67 27.72
CA ASP A 72 18.39 -2.64 27.08
C ASP A 72 19.12 -3.69 26.22
N ARG A 73 20.42 -3.50 25.95
CA ARG A 73 21.18 -4.42 25.11
C ARG A 73 21.39 -5.76 25.81
N ILE A 74 20.83 -6.83 25.24
CA ILE A 74 21.13 -8.20 25.65
C ILE A 74 22.55 -8.56 25.19
N LYS A 75 23.43 -8.87 26.16
CA LYS A 75 24.88 -9.08 25.92
C LYS A 75 25.29 -10.55 25.90
N TYR A 76 24.47 -11.43 26.49
CA TYR A 76 24.75 -12.85 26.65
C TYR A 76 23.47 -13.67 26.50
N PRO A 77 23.56 -14.98 26.16
CA PRO A 77 22.44 -15.90 26.29
C PRO A 77 21.92 -15.94 27.73
N LEU A 78 20.59 -15.91 27.86
CA LEU A 78 19.90 -15.88 29.15
C LEU A 78 18.90 -17.04 29.21
N ARG A 79 18.93 -17.81 30.30
CA ARG A 79 17.91 -18.81 30.62
C ARG A 79 17.01 -18.29 31.73
N ARG A 80 15.71 -18.53 31.61
CA ARG A 80 14.70 -18.11 32.59
C ARG A 80 14.80 -18.99 33.85
N ILE A 81 14.83 -18.38 35.03
CA ILE A 81 14.87 -19.08 36.35
C ILE A 81 13.67 -18.78 37.26
N GLY A 82 12.63 -18.14 36.73
CA GLY A 82 11.35 -17.90 37.42
C GLY A 82 10.18 -18.01 36.45
N GLU A 83 8.98 -17.61 36.83
CA GLU A 83 7.81 -17.65 35.91
C GLU A 83 8.02 -16.80 34.64
N ARG A 84 7.33 -17.14 33.54
CA ARG A 84 7.35 -16.34 32.30
C ARG A 84 6.86 -14.91 32.63
N GLY A 85 7.62 -13.90 32.21
CA GLY A 85 7.35 -12.49 32.53
C GLY A 85 7.95 -11.98 33.85
N SER A 86 8.60 -12.83 34.66
CA SER A 86 9.18 -12.42 35.96
C SER A 86 10.47 -11.59 35.87
N GLY A 87 11.11 -11.54 34.69
CA GLY A 87 12.39 -10.84 34.51
C GLY A 87 13.59 -11.49 35.21
N LYS A 88 13.47 -12.72 35.71
CA LYS A 88 14.56 -13.44 36.40
C LYS A 88 15.32 -14.34 35.44
N TRP A 89 16.61 -14.07 35.29
CA TRP A 89 17.49 -14.73 34.32
C TRP A 89 18.79 -15.21 34.96
N GLU A 90 19.29 -16.32 34.47
CA GLU A 90 20.69 -16.73 34.64
C GLU A 90 21.42 -16.63 33.29
N ARG A 91 22.71 -16.30 33.34
CA ARG A 91 23.56 -16.32 32.15
C ARG A 91 24.01 -17.76 31.89
N ILE A 92 23.88 -18.20 30.64
CA ILE A 92 24.38 -19.49 30.17
C ILE A 92 25.33 -19.33 28.98
N SER A 93 26.01 -20.40 28.60
CA SER A 93 26.81 -20.43 27.38
C SER A 93 25.93 -20.50 26.12
N TRP A 94 26.52 -20.20 24.96
CA TRP A 94 25.84 -20.39 23.68
C TRP A 94 25.52 -21.86 23.39
N ASP A 95 26.44 -22.77 23.73
CA ASP A 95 26.24 -24.21 23.51
C ASP A 95 25.05 -24.74 24.32
N GLU A 96 24.91 -24.32 25.58
CA GLU A 96 23.73 -24.67 26.39
C GLU A 96 22.45 -24.08 25.81
N ALA A 97 22.46 -22.80 25.40
CA ALA A 97 21.27 -22.13 24.89
C ALA A 97 20.78 -22.76 23.59
N VAL A 98 21.69 -22.99 22.64
CA VAL A 98 21.38 -23.62 21.34
C VAL A 98 21.04 -25.09 21.53
N GLY A 99 21.70 -25.80 22.45
CA GLY A 99 21.41 -27.19 22.78
C GLY A 99 20.00 -27.39 23.33
N ASP A 100 19.56 -26.54 24.27
CA ASP A 100 18.20 -26.55 24.79
C ASP A 100 17.16 -26.29 23.68
N ILE A 101 17.40 -25.30 22.84
CA ILE A 101 16.51 -24.94 21.72
C ILE A 101 16.42 -26.09 20.71
N ALA A 102 17.56 -26.66 20.31
CA ALA A 102 17.60 -27.76 19.36
C ALA A 102 16.88 -29.01 19.89
N SER A 103 17.08 -29.34 21.17
CA SER A 103 16.39 -30.47 21.82
C SER A 103 14.87 -30.26 21.81
N ALA A 104 14.40 -29.07 22.20
CA ALA A 104 12.97 -28.76 22.18
C ALA A 104 12.35 -28.79 20.78
N ILE A 105 13.11 -28.39 19.74
CA ILE A 105 12.69 -28.53 18.35
C ILE A 105 12.55 -30.02 18.01
N VAL A 106 13.59 -30.83 18.23
CA VAL A 106 13.58 -32.26 17.91
C VAL A 106 12.45 -32.98 18.64
N ASP A 107 12.27 -32.73 19.94
CA ASP A 107 11.18 -33.33 20.73
C ASP A 107 9.80 -33.00 20.12
N GLY A 108 9.58 -31.73 19.74
CA GLY A 108 8.33 -31.31 19.09
C GLY A 108 8.12 -31.96 17.72
N LEU A 109 9.17 -32.07 16.92
CA LEU A 109 9.13 -32.75 15.62
C LEU A 109 8.81 -34.24 15.75
N GLU A 110 9.39 -34.93 16.74
CA GLU A 110 9.16 -36.37 16.97
C GLU A 110 7.76 -36.66 17.51
N GLU A 111 7.26 -35.84 18.45
CA GLU A 111 5.96 -36.08 19.11
C GLU A 111 4.78 -35.59 18.25
N PHE A 112 4.91 -34.43 17.60
CA PHE A 112 3.78 -33.73 16.96
C PHE A 112 3.99 -33.44 15.47
N GLY A 113 5.16 -33.75 14.91
CA GLY A 113 5.49 -33.45 13.52
C GLY A 113 5.97 -32.00 13.29
N PRO A 114 6.32 -31.65 12.03
CA PRO A 114 6.95 -30.38 11.70
C PRO A 114 6.09 -29.14 11.92
N ASP A 115 4.76 -29.28 11.81
CA ASP A 115 3.82 -28.18 12.04
C ASP A 115 3.78 -27.68 13.50
N SER A 116 4.41 -28.41 14.43
CA SER A 116 4.52 -28.00 15.84
C SER A 116 5.49 -26.84 16.08
N PHE A 117 6.40 -26.59 15.14
CA PHE A 117 7.32 -25.45 15.20
C PHE A 117 6.78 -24.28 14.38
N VAL A 118 6.65 -23.12 15.03
CA VAL A 118 6.15 -21.90 14.41
C VAL A 118 7.23 -20.82 14.50
N LEU A 119 7.66 -20.33 13.34
CA LEU A 119 8.38 -19.08 13.26
C LEU A 119 7.35 -17.95 13.10
N ASP A 120 6.84 -17.45 14.22
CA ASP A 120 5.95 -16.27 14.25
C ASP A 120 6.68 -15.10 13.56
N PRO A 121 6.20 -14.63 12.40
CA PRO A 121 7.07 -14.16 11.33
C PRO A 121 7.96 -13.01 11.81
N PRO A 122 9.28 -13.21 11.84
CA PRO A 122 10.18 -12.15 12.20
C PRO A 122 10.04 -11.09 11.11
N HIS A 123 9.73 -9.86 11.51
CA HIS A 123 9.84 -8.74 10.59
C HIS A 123 11.32 -8.56 10.21
N ALA A 124 11.59 -7.97 9.04
CA ALA A 124 12.94 -7.68 8.55
C ALA A 124 13.79 -6.68 9.38
N HIS A 125 13.42 -6.36 10.64
CA HIS A 125 14.20 -5.47 11.53
C HIS A 125 15.61 -6.00 11.82
N LEU A 126 15.81 -7.31 11.78
CA LEU A 126 17.12 -7.96 11.93
C LEU A 126 18.02 -7.78 10.69
N GLY A 127 17.50 -7.15 9.63
CA GLY A 127 18.13 -7.08 8.32
C GLY A 127 17.75 -8.27 7.44
N SER A 128 17.88 -8.11 6.12
CA SER A 128 17.48 -9.11 5.13
C SER A 128 18.19 -10.45 5.31
N VAL A 129 19.46 -10.44 5.73
CA VAL A 129 20.23 -11.68 5.97
C VAL A 129 19.69 -12.46 7.17
N GLY A 130 19.39 -11.78 8.28
CA GLY A 130 18.80 -12.44 9.45
C GLY A 130 17.39 -12.96 9.18
N TRP A 131 16.60 -12.17 8.44
CA TRP A 131 15.28 -12.57 7.96
C TRP A 131 15.37 -13.83 7.09
N ALA A 132 16.22 -13.83 6.06
CA ALA A 132 16.41 -14.98 5.17
C ALA A 132 16.95 -16.22 5.91
N GLY A 133 17.89 -16.03 6.85
CA GLY A 133 18.45 -17.13 7.64
C GLY A 133 17.39 -17.84 8.50
N SER A 134 16.56 -17.07 9.19
CA SER A 134 15.47 -17.62 10.02
C SER A 134 14.41 -18.37 9.20
N HIS A 135 13.98 -17.79 8.07
CA HIS A 135 13.01 -18.44 7.18
C HIS A 135 13.59 -19.69 6.52
N ARG A 136 14.87 -19.66 6.10
CA ARG A 136 15.54 -20.84 5.53
C ARG A 136 15.66 -21.98 6.55
N MET A 137 15.99 -21.66 7.81
CA MET A 137 15.98 -22.64 8.89
C MET A 137 14.59 -23.26 9.04
N ASN A 138 13.54 -22.43 9.10
CA ASN A 138 12.18 -22.92 9.29
C ASN A 138 11.70 -23.80 8.11
N ALA A 139 12.00 -23.37 6.87
CA ALA A 139 11.72 -24.16 5.68
C ALA A 139 12.44 -25.51 5.67
N ALA A 140 13.69 -25.56 6.15
CA ALA A 140 14.47 -26.80 6.21
C ALA A 140 13.92 -27.83 7.20
N ILE A 141 13.25 -27.39 8.27
CA ILE A 141 12.61 -28.29 9.25
C ILE A 141 11.12 -28.54 8.96
N GLY A 142 10.57 -27.91 7.93
CA GLY A 142 9.16 -28.03 7.54
C GLY A 142 8.19 -27.28 8.44
N GLY A 143 8.66 -26.31 9.24
CA GLY A 143 7.81 -25.60 10.21
C GLY A 143 6.90 -24.54 9.56
N VAL A 144 6.03 -23.96 10.38
CA VAL A 144 4.98 -23.03 9.96
C VAL A 144 5.51 -21.59 9.97
N ASN A 145 5.22 -20.84 8.91
CA ASN A 145 5.45 -19.40 8.81
C ASN A 145 4.10 -18.69 8.57
N PRO A 146 3.49 -18.08 9.60
CA PRO A 146 2.40 -17.15 9.37
C PRO A 146 2.85 -15.98 8.47
N ASP A 147 1.93 -15.39 7.72
CA ASP A 147 2.25 -14.27 6.82
C ASP A 147 2.48 -12.97 7.62
N LEU A 148 3.67 -12.39 7.45
CA LEU A 148 4.08 -11.16 8.14
C LEU A 148 3.15 -9.98 7.83
N ASN A 149 2.91 -9.71 6.55
CA ASN A 149 2.19 -8.54 6.07
C ASN A 149 0.72 -8.58 6.50
N VAL A 150 0.13 -9.78 6.49
CA VAL A 150 -1.23 -9.99 7.00
C VAL A 150 -1.28 -9.76 8.51
N LEU A 151 -0.33 -10.31 9.28
CA LEU A 151 -0.34 -10.20 10.74
C LEU A 151 -0.15 -8.77 11.26
N ILE A 152 0.74 -7.99 10.65
CA ILE A 152 0.93 -6.58 11.03
C ILE A 152 -0.16 -5.66 10.46
N GLY A 153 -0.97 -6.16 9.54
CA GLY A 153 -1.99 -5.38 8.84
C GLY A 153 -1.40 -4.34 7.90
N ASP A 154 -0.39 -4.72 7.11
CA ASP A 154 0.24 -3.89 6.07
C ASP A 154 -0.06 -4.50 4.68
N PHE A 155 -1.36 -4.65 4.39
CA PHE A 155 -1.88 -5.24 3.15
C PHE A 155 -3.00 -4.37 2.58
N TYR A 156 -2.82 -3.83 1.37
CA TYR A 156 -3.83 -3.02 0.71
C TYR A 156 -4.87 -3.89 -0.01
N LYS A 157 -5.85 -4.38 0.75
CA LYS A 157 -6.86 -5.33 0.27
C LYS A 157 -7.71 -4.75 -0.86
N GLY A 158 -8.15 -3.50 -0.74
CA GLY A 158 -8.97 -2.85 -1.75
C GLY A 158 -8.21 -2.64 -3.05
N ILE A 159 -6.92 -2.30 -2.96
CA ILE A 159 -6.05 -2.21 -4.14
C ILE A 159 -5.91 -3.58 -4.81
N SER A 160 -5.64 -4.63 -4.03
CA SER A 160 -5.54 -5.99 -4.56
C SER A 160 -6.84 -6.45 -5.22
N ASP A 161 -8.00 -6.11 -4.65
CA ASP A 161 -9.31 -6.48 -5.21
C ASP A 161 -9.64 -5.74 -6.51
N THR A 162 -9.18 -4.49 -6.66
CA THR A 162 -9.47 -3.68 -7.85
C THR A 162 -8.53 -3.98 -9.02
N ILE A 163 -7.23 -4.15 -8.78
CA ILE A 163 -6.23 -4.31 -9.86
C ILE A 163 -5.47 -5.64 -9.83
N GLY A 164 -5.86 -6.58 -8.96
CA GLY A 164 -5.28 -7.92 -8.86
C GLY A 164 -3.88 -7.98 -8.24
N LYS A 165 -3.35 -6.87 -7.73
CA LYS A 165 -2.05 -6.79 -7.05
C LYS A 165 -2.00 -5.59 -6.11
N MET A 166 -1.26 -5.69 -5.01
CA MET A 166 -1.01 -4.55 -4.12
C MET A 166 0.40 -3.95 -4.26
N HIS A 167 1.35 -4.73 -4.79
CA HIS A 167 2.75 -4.32 -4.96
C HIS A 167 2.88 -3.41 -6.18
N ILE A 168 2.63 -2.13 -5.92
CA ILE A 168 2.86 -1.01 -6.81
C ILE A 168 3.43 0.11 -5.96
N GLY A 169 3.99 1.14 -6.59
CA GLY A 169 4.45 2.27 -5.83
C GLY A 169 5.02 3.35 -6.71
N TYR A 170 5.30 4.48 -6.10
CA TYR A 170 6.11 5.55 -6.67
C TYR A 170 7.24 5.90 -5.71
N SER A 171 8.31 6.48 -6.25
CA SER A 171 9.37 7.13 -5.50
C SER A 171 8.91 8.52 -5.03
N ALA A 172 9.41 9.03 -3.90
CA ALA A 172 8.90 10.26 -3.29
C ALA A 172 9.01 11.49 -4.21
N ASP A 173 10.01 11.51 -5.10
CA ASP A 173 10.20 12.54 -6.12
C ASP A 173 9.10 12.56 -7.20
N ASN A 174 8.32 11.49 -7.39
CA ASN A 174 7.11 11.51 -8.25
C ASN A 174 6.07 12.56 -7.79
N LEU A 175 6.10 12.96 -6.52
CA LEU A 175 5.20 13.99 -5.99
C LEU A 175 5.45 15.36 -6.65
N PHE A 176 6.63 15.61 -7.22
CA PHE A 176 6.94 16.84 -7.94
C PHE A 176 6.20 16.98 -9.27
N ASP A 177 5.71 15.87 -9.83
CA ASP A 177 4.88 15.85 -11.05
C ASP A 177 3.37 16.00 -10.77
N ALA A 178 2.96 15.96 -9.50
CA ALA A 178 1.57 16.05 -9.10
C ALA A 178 1.14 17.51 -8.96
N GLU A 179 -0.11 17.80 -9.33
CA GLU A 179 -0.75 19.11 -9.13
C GLU A 179 -1.68 19.10 -7.91
N LEU A 180 -2.06 17.90 -7.45
CA LEU A 180 -2.85 17.62 -6.26
C LEU A 180 -2.32 16.35 -5.57
N ILE A 181 -2.11 16.41 -4.27
CA ILE A 181 -1.69 15.25 -3.46
C ILE A 181 -2.70 15.01 -2.35
N PHE A 182 -3.20 13.79 -2.24
CA PHE A 182 -3.94 13.33 -1.05
C PHE A 182 -3.04 12.51 -0.15
N THR A 183 -2.95 12.86 1.12
CA THR A 183 -2.42 11.99 2.17
C THR A 183 -3.60 11.48 2.99
N THR A 184 -3.79 10.16 3.06
CA THR A 184 -4.91 9.53 3.78
C THR A 184 -4.41 8.32 4.55
N CYS A 185 -5.01 8.04 5.71
CA CYS A 185 -4.61 6.92 6.57
C CYS A 185 -3.11 6.90 6.93
N THR A 186 -2.45 8.07 6.91
CA THR A 186 -1.00 8.23 6.98
C THR A 186 -0.59 9.47 7.77
N ASN A 187 0.64 9.49 8.27
CA ASN A 187 1.25 10.64 8.93
C ASN A 187 2.75 10.70 8.62
N TRP A 188 3.10 11.11 7.39
CA TRP A 188 4.48 11.19 6.91
C TRP A 188 5.43 11.98 7.81
N SER A 189 4.96 12.99 8.55
CA SER A 189 5.80 13.72 9.50
C SER A 189 6.45 12.77 10.52
N TYR A 190 5.71 11.75 10.96
CA TYR A 190 6.20 10.73 11.88
C TYR A 190 6.82 9.54 11.15
N THR A 191 6.13 9.07 10.10
CA THR A 191 6.40 7.77 9.49
C THR A 191 7.38 7.84 8.32
N MET A 192 7.59 9.01 7.71
CA MET A 192 8.47 9.21 6.55
C MET A 192 9.34 10.46 6.64
N PRO A 193 9.98 10.76 7.79
CA PRO A 193 10.72 12.02 7.97
C PRO A 193 11.87 12.19 6.97
N ALA A 194 12.47 11.09 6.50
CA ALA A 194 13.60 11.12 5.57
C ALA A 194 13.24 11.66 4.18
N VAL A 195 11.96 11.57 3.79
CA VAL A 195 11.46 12.00 2.47
C VAL A 195 10.28 12.98 2.60
N TYR A 196 9.99 13.46 3.81
CA TYR A 196 8.90 14.40 4.06
C TYR A 196 9.06 15.69 3.24
N HIS A 197 10.31 16.09 2.98
CA HIS A 197 10.62 17.31 2.25
C HIS A 197 9.95 17.35 0.87
N PHE A 198 9.80 16.21 0.18
CA PHE A 198 9.11 16.15 -1.12
C PHE A 198 7.65 16.63 -1.05
N LEU A 199 6.92 16.37 0.05
CA LEU A 199 5.56 16.92 0.22
C LEU A 199 5.59 18.44 0.33
N SER A 200 6.49 18.98 1.16
CA SER A 200 6.60 20.43 1.35
C SER A 200 7.15 21.15 0.12
N GLU A 201 8.11 20.56 -0.58
CA GLU A 201 8.74 21.14 -1.76
C GLU A 201 7.80 21.08 -2.96
N ALA A 202 7.05 19.98 -3.15
CA ALA A 202 5.99 19.93 -4.16
C ALA A 202 4.95 21.02 -3.90
N ARG A 203 4.57 21.22 -2.63
CA ARG A 203 3.66 22.32 -2.25
C ARG A 203 4.23 23.70 -2.60
N TYR A 204 5.51 23.95 -2.31
CA TYR A 204 6.17 25.19 -2.73
C TYR A 204 6.29 25.32 -4.25
N ASN A 205 6.31 24.21 -4.98
CA ASN A 205 6.28 24.15 -6.44
C ASN A 205 4.86 24.29 -7.03
N GLY A 206 3.84 24.57 -6.20
CA GLY A 206 2.47 24.84 -6.65
C GLY A 206 1.51 23.66 -6.58
N THR A 207 1.95 22.49 -6.10
CA THR A 207 1.08 21.35 -5.82
C THR A 207 0.17 21.66 -4.62
N GLU A 208 -1.12 21.35 -4.71
CA GLU A 208 -2.03 21.45 -3.57
C GLU A 208 -1.97 20.18 -2.72
N LEU A 209 -1.77 20.32 -1.41
CA LEU A 209 -1.70 19.19 -0.47
C LEU A 209 -2.98 19.07 0.35
N VAL A 210 -3.63 17.91 0.27
CA VAL A 210 -4.82 17.54 1.04
C VAL A 210 -4.43 16.47 2.06
N SER A 211 -4.76 16.71 3.33
CA SER A 211 -4.62 15.73 4.41
C SER A 211 -6.00 15.25 4.84
N ILE A 212 -6.26 13.96 4.65
CA ILE A 212 -7.47 13.27 5.10
C ILE A 212 -7.12 12.49 6.36
N ALA A 213 -7.56 13.01 7.51
CA ALA A 213 -7.32 12.41 8.81
C ALA A 213 -8.40 12.86 9.80
N PRO A 214 -8.86 11.99 10.71
CA PRO A 214 -9.85 12.38 11.73
C PRO A 214 -9.32 13.46 12.67
N ASP A 215 -8.04 13.39 13.02
CA ASP A 215 -7.34 14.37 13.85
C ASP A 215 -6.56 15.39 12.99
N TYR A 216 -6.23 16.54 13.59
CA TYR A 216 -5.30 17.50 13.00
C TYR A 216 -3.86 17.01 13.21
N SER A 217 -3.49 16.00 12.42
CA SER A 217 -2.25 15.24 12.58
C SER A 217 -0.99 16.12 12.34
N PRO A 218 0.20 15.68 12.78
CA PRO A 218 1.47 16.37 12.50
C PRO A 218 1.73 16.67 11.02
N SER A 219 1.33 15.79 10.09
CA SER A 219 1.41 16.07 8.65
C SER A 219 0.43 17.16 8.18
N THR A 220 -0.72 17.31 8.85
CA THR A 220 -1.79 18.25 8.47
C THR A 220 -1.36 19.71 8.60
N ILE A 221 -0.38 20.01 9.46
CA ILE A 221 0.18 21.36 9.67
C ILE A 221 0.70 21.98 8.36
N HIS A 222 1.11 21.14 7.40
CA HIS A 222 1.67 21.58 6.13
C HIS A 222 0.71 21.46 4.94
N ALA A 223 -0.52 20.99 5.17
CA ALA A 223 -1.52 20.81 4.12
C ALA A 223 -2.31 22.11 3.82
N ASP A 224 -2.76 22.26 2.59
CA ASP A 224 -3.67 23.35 2.17
C ASP A 224 -5.12 23.05 2.59
N TYR A 225 -5.49 21.77 2.61
CA TYR A 225 -6.80 21.30 3.05
C TYR A 225 -6.66 20.19 4.10
N HIS A 226 -7.43 20.31 5.17
CA HIS A 226 -7.70 19.21 6.10
C HIS A 226 -9.11 18.70 5.85
N VAL A 227 -9.25 17.39 5.62
CA VAL A 227 -10.53 16.70 5.52
C VAL A 227 -10.72 15.89 6.81
N PRO A 228 -11.47 16.41 7.79
CA PRO A 228 -11.68 15.79 9.10
C PRO A 228 -12.74 14.69 9.03
N VAL A 229 -12.45 13.59 8.33
CA VAL A 229 -13.35 12.42 8.26
C VAL A 229 -13.53 11.80 9.64
N GLN A 230 -14.74 11.35 9.98
CA GLN A 230 -14.92 10.48 11.14
C GLN A 230 -14.16 9.17 10.93
N THR A 231 -13.58 8.61 11.99
CA THR A 231 -12.73 7.40 11.90
C THR A 231 -13.46 6.26 11.19
N GLY A 232 -12.86 5.74 10.11
CA GLY A 232 -13.39 4.61 9.34
C GLY A 232 -14.50 4.99 8.35
N THR A 233 -14.71 6.27 8.06
CA THR A 233 -15.78 6.75 7.15
C THR A 233 -15.25 7.27 5.80
N ASP A 234 -13.97 7.05 5.51
CA ASP A 234 -13.27 7.50 4.29
C ASP A 234 -13.99 7.04 2.99
N ALA A 235 -14.56 5.84 2.98
CA ALA A 235 -15.35 5.35 1.84
C ALA A 235 -16.56 6.27 1.56
N GLY A 236 -17.24 6.76 2.60
CA GLY A 236 -18.35 7.71 2.46
C GLY A 236 -17.91 9.04 1.85
N PHE A 237 -16.71 9.52 2.21
CA PHE A 237 -16.14 10.74 1.63
C PHE A 237 -15.82 10.55 0.14
N TRP A 238 -15.11 9.47 -0.20
CA TRP A 238 -14.74 9.19 -1.59
C TRP A 238 -15.94 8.89 -2.47
N MET A 239 -16.94 8.16 -1.98
CA MET A 239 -18.18 7.92 -2.72
C MET A 239 -18.96 9.22 -2.97
N ALA A 240 -18.94 10.16 -2.04
CA ALA A 240 -19.54 11.48 -2.26
C ALA A 240 -18.77 12.33 -3.26
N LEU A 241 -17.45 12.22 -3.27
CA LEU A 241 -16.60 12.83 -4.29
C LEU A 241 -16.90 12.23 -5.67
N CYS A 242 -16.99 10.91 -5.79
CA CYS A 242 -17.39 10.21 -7.01
C CYS A 242 -18.80 10.60 -7.48
N GLN A 243 -19.75 10.81 -6.56
CA GLN A 243 -21.09 11.27 -6.88
C GLN A 243 -21.04 12.61 -7.60
N VAL A 244 -20.29 13.58 -7.07
CA VAL A 244 -20.14 14.90 -7.70
C VAL A 244 -19.48 14.79 -9.07
N LEU A 245 -18.44 13.97 -9.20
CA LEU A 245 -17.77 13.73 -10.49
C LEU A 245 -18.74 13.25 -11.56
N VAL A 246 -19.59 12.27 -11.22
CA VAL A 246 -20.55 11.67 -12.16
C VAL A 246 -21.74 12.60 -12.44
N ASP A 247 -22.26 13.27 -11.42
CA ASP A 247 -23.43 14.16 -11.51
C ASP A 247 -23.12 15.43 -12.32
N GLU A 248 -21.91 15.97 -12.18
CA GLU A 248 -21.44 17.15 -12.92
C GLU A 248 -20.72 16.79 -14.25
N ASP A 249 -20.73 15.52 -14.68
CA ASP A 249 -20.07 14.98 -15.89
C ASP A 249 -18.56 15.35 -15.99
N LEU A 250 -17.86 15.32 -14.86
CA LEU A 250 -16.44 15.66 -14.71
C LEU A 250 -15.52 14.43 -14.86
N ILE A 251 -15.92 13.46 -15.69
CA ILE A 251 -15.28 12.15 -15.78
C ILE A 251 -14.52 11.93 -17.10
N ASP A 252 -13.40 11.21 -17.03
CA ASP A 252 -12.62 10.77 -18.19
C ASP A 252 -13.24 9.51 -18.81
N ARG A 253 -14.27 9.71 -19.65
CA ARG A 253 -15.00 8.60 -20.29
C ARG A 253 -14.11 7.66 -21.13
N PRO A 254 -13.17 8.14 -21.97
CA PRO A 254 -12.24 7.27 -22.69
C PRO A 254 -11.44 6.37 -21.76
N PHE A 255 -10.87 6.93 -20.69
CA PHE A 255 -10.10 6.16 -19.73
C PHE A 255 -10.96 5.11 -19.01
N ILE A 256 -12.16 5.50 -18.55
CA ILE A 256 -13.10 4.59 -17.90
C ILE A 256 -13.42 3.38 -18.81
N LYS A 257 -13.73 3.64 -20.08
CA LYS A 257 -14.11 2.58 -21.04
C LYS A 257 -12.97 1.59 -21.32
N GLU A 258 -11.71 2.05 -21.24
CA GLU A 258 -10.54 1.22 -21.53
C GLU A 258 -10.00 0.50 -20.28
N GLN A 259 -9.89 1.21 -19.17
CA GLN A 259 -9.07 0.79 -18.03
C GLN A 259 -9.85 0.07 -16.93
N THR A 260 -11.17 0.01 -17.02
CA THR A 260 -12.04 -0.43 -15.91
C THR A 260 -13.06 -1.47 -16.34
N ASP A 261 -13.72 -2.08 -15.36
CA ASP A 261 -14.88 -2.96 -15.56
C ASP A 261 -16.21 -2.18 -15.69
N LEU A 262 -16.19 -0.85 -15.57
CA LEU A 262 -17.36 0.01 -15.65
C LEU A 262 -18.21 -0.16 -16.95
N PRO A 263 -17.66 -0.46 -18.14
CA PRO A 263 -18.46 -0.78 -19.33
C PRO A 263 -18.93 -2.25 -19.42
N LEU A 264 -18.45 -3.15 -18.55
CA LEU A 264 -18.82 -4.57 -18.61
C LEU A 264 -20.27 -4.77 -18.21
N LEU A 265 -20.93 -5.72 -18.87
CA LEU A 265 -22.36 -5.97 -18.72
C LEU A 265 -22.67 -6.88 -17.54
N VAL A 266 -23.63 -6.46 -16.72
CA VAL A 266 -24.20 -7.21 -15.61
C VAL A 266 -25.65 -7.57 -15.94
N ARG A 267 -26.03 -8.82 -15.68
CA ARG A 267 -27.43 -9.27 -15.81
C ARG A 267 -28.26 -8.76 -14.64
N THR A 268 -29.40 -8.14 -14.94
CA THR A 268 -30.25 -7.51 -13.91
C THR A 268 -31.07 -8.50 -13.08
N ASP A 269 -31.24 -9.74 -13.57
CA ASP A 269 -31.95 -10.82 -12.88
C ASP A 269 -31.10 -11.50 -11.80
N THR A 270 -29.78 -11.56 -11.99
CA THR A 270 -28.85 -12.28 -11.09
C THR A 270 -27.85 -11.38 -10.36
N GLY A 271 -27.65 -10.15 -10.85
CA GLY A 271 -26.61 -9.24 -10.33
C GLY A 271 -25.17 -9.67 -10.66
N LYS A 272 -25.00 -10.64 -11.57
CA LYS A 272 -23.68 -11.16 -11.99
C LYS A 272 -23.32 -10.66 -13.38
N PHE A 273 -22.03 -10.60 -13.70
CA PHE A 273 -21.57 -10.32 -15.07
C PHE A 273 -22.19 -11.29 -16.08
N LEU A 274 -22.51 -10.79 -17.28
CA LEU A 274 -22.86 -11.63 -18.43
C LEU A 274 -21.62 -12.36 -18.93
N ARG A 275 -21.68 -13.69 -18.98
CA ARG A 275 -20.56 -14.58 -19.35
C ARG A 275 -20.74 -15.22 -20.72
N GLU A 276 -19.66 -15.72 -21.30
CA GLU A 276 -19.74 -16.49 -22.56
C GLU A 276 -20.61 -17.74 -22.39
N THR A 277 -20.52 -18.43 -21.26
CA THR A 277 -21.35 -19.60 -20.95
C THR A 277 -22.84 -19.27 -20.89
N ASP A 278 -23.23 -18.06 -20.45
CA ASP A 278 -24.63 -17.62 -20.51
C ASP A 278 -25.13 -17.50 -21.96
N VAL A 279 -24.31 -16.90 -22.83
CA VAL A 279 -24.66 -16.53 -24.21
C VAL A 279 -24.60 -17.73 -25.15
N THR A 280 -23.57 -18.57 -25.05
CA THR A 280 -23.31 -19.67 -25.98
C THR A 280 -23.60 -21.06 -25.42
N GLY A 281 -23.84 -21.21 -24.11
CA GLY A 281 -24.07 -22.51 -23.46
C GLY A 281 -22.80 -23.37 -23.30
N ALA A 282 -21.66 -22.85 -23.77
CA ALA A 282 -20.32 -23.42 -23.68
C ALA A 282 -19.31 -22.26 -23.69
N GLY A 283 -18.02 -22.53 -23.49
CA GLY A 283 -16.96 -21.51 -23.51
C GLY A 283 -16.42 -21.19 -22.11
N ARG A 284 -15.92 -19.96 -21.93
CA ARG A 284 -15.23 -19.56 -20.70
C ARG A 284 -16.14 -18.78 -19.74
N GLU A 285 -16.09 -19.16 -18.47
CA GLU A 285 -16.76 -18.44 -17.37
C GLU A 285 -16.19 -17.03 -17.15
N ASP A 286 -14.94 -16.79 -17.53
CA ASP A 286 -14.23 -15.51 -17.35
C ASP A 286 -14.14 -14.68 -18.64
N GLN A 287 -14.91 -15.03 -19.67
CA GLN A 287 -15.10 -14.19 -20.85
C GLN A 287 -16.36 -13.33 -20.68
N LEU A 288 -16.14 -12.03 -20.55
CA LEU A 288 -17.19 -11.04 -20.28
C LEU A 288 -17.54 -10.24 -21.54
N TYR A 289 -18.61 -9.47 -21.48
CA TYR A 289 -19.13 -8.68 -22.61
C TYR A 289 -19.27 -7.20 -22.27
N VAL A 290 -19.09 -6.37 -23.29
CA VAL A 290 -19.52 -4.96 -23.33
C VAL A 290 -20.68 -4.83 -24.32
N TYR A 291 -21.44 -3.75 -24.25
CA TYR A 291 -22.31 -3.34 -25.35
C TYR A 291 -21.56 -2.35 -26.24
N ASP A 292 -21.28 -2.71 -27.50
CA ASP A 292 -20.62 -1.81 -28.44
C ASP A 292 -21.66 -0.91 -29.10
N SER A 293 -21.66 0.37 -28.71
CA SER A 293 -22.60 1.37 -29.21
C SER A 293 -22.45 1.60 -30.72
N LYS A 294 -21.24 1.36 -31.27
CA LYS A 294 -20.98 1.50 -32.71
C LYS A 294 -21.56 0.34 -33.51
N ALA A 295 -21.50 -0.87 -32.96
CA ALA A 295 -22.05 -2.07 -33.60
C ALA A 295 -23.55 -2.27 -33.31
N GLY A 296 -24.07 -1.66 -32.25
CA GLY A 296 -25.45 -1.87 -31.79
C GLY A 296 -25.69 -3.28 -31.26
N ALA A 297 -24.66 -3.91 -30.67
CA ALA A 297 -24.71 -5.28 -30.21
C ALA A 297 -23.72 -5.54 -29.06
N ILE A 298 -23.90 -6.65 -28.34
CA ILE A 298 -22.88 -7.11 -27.40
C ILE A 298 -21.62 -7.57 -28.13
N ALA A 299 -20.46 -7.30 -27.53
CA ALA A 299 -19.16 -7.73 -28.02
C ALA A 299 -18.34 -8.31 -26.86
N ARG A 300 -17.50 -9.30 -27.17
CA ARG A 300 -16.58 -9.88 -26.18
C ARG A 300 -15.58 -8.83 -25.74
N ALA A 301 -15.47 -8.62 -24.43
CA ALA A 301 -14.40 -7.80 -23.86
C ALA A 301 -13.05 -8.50 -24.08
N PRO A 302 -12.03 -7.85 -24.66
CA PRO A 302 -10.73 -8.47 -24.85
C PRO A 302 -10.09 -8.83 -23.50
N ARG A 303 -9.54 -10.04 -23.39
CA ARG A 303 -8.91 -10.54 -22.14
C ARG A 303 -7.39 -10.37 -22.12
N GLY A 304 -6.76 -10.26 -23.29
CA GLY A 304 -5.31 -10.15 -23.44
C GLY A 304 -4.81 -8.71 -23.64
N THR A 305 -5.72 -7.74 -23.73
CA THR A 305 -5.41 -6.31 -23.91
C THR A 305 -6.58 -5.48 -23.41
N LEU A 306 -6.32 -4.26 -22.96
CA LEU A 306 -7.38 -3.29 -22.60
C LEU A 306 -7.92 -2.55 -23.82
N LYS A 307 -7.14 -2.51 -24.92
CA LYS A 307 -7.53 -1.81 -26.13
C LYS A 307 -8.72 -2.51 -26.80
N PHE A 308 -9.81 -1.75 -26.98
CA PHE A 308 -11.01 -2.18 -27.69
C PHE A 308 -11.26 -1.29 -28.92
N SER A 309 -11.67 -1.89 -30.04
CA SER A 309 -11.82 -1.17 -31.33
C SER A 309 -13.20 -0.54 -31.54
N GLY A 310 -14.19 -0.92 -30.72
CA GLY A 310 -15.53 -0.35 -30.72
C GLY A 310 -15.70 0.78 -29.72
N ASP A 311 -16.95 1.08 -29.37
CA ASP A 311 -17.30 2.10 -28.38
C ASP A 311 -18.16 1.50 -27.25
N PRO A 312 -17.55 1.00 -26.16
CA PRO A 312 -18.26 0.38 -25.05
C PRO A 312 -19.24 1.37 -24.40
N ALA A 313 -20.50 0.99 -24.28
CA ALA A 313 -21.50 1.78 -23.56
C ALA A 313 -21.21 1.78 -22.06
N LEU A 314 -21.28 2.97 -21.44
CA LEU A 314 -21.28 3.11 -19.98
C LEU A 314 -22.70 3.17 -19.41
N GLU A 315 -23.67 3.58 -20.20
CA GLU A 315 -25.03 3.86 -19.75
C GLU A 315 -26.03 3.07 -20.58
N GLY A 316 -27.20 2.80 -19.99
CA GLY A 316 -28.32 2.16 -20.66
C GLY A 316 -28.63 0.73 -20.23
N ARG A 317 -29.68 0.18 -20.83
CA ARG A 317 -30.20 -1.18 -20.62
C ARG A 317 -30.40 -1.83 -21.98
N PHE A 318 -29.96 -3.07 -22.10
CA PHE A 318 -29.96 -3.80 -23.35
C PHE A 318 -30.57 -5.19 -23.15
N GLU A 319 -31.23 -5.70 -24.17
CA GLU A 319 -31.80 -7.04 -24.15
C GLU A 319 -30.85 -8.03 -24.83
N VAL A 320 -30.54 -9.13 -24.16
CA VAL A 320 -29.66 -10.19 -24.67
C VAL A 320 -30.37 -11.52 -24.61
N LYS A 321 -30.39 -12.23 -25.74
CA LYS A 321 -30.90 -13.61 -25.80
C LYS A 321 -29.81 -14.58 -25.34
N LEU A 322 -30.13 -15.41 -24.35
CA LEU A 322 -29.25 -16.45 -23.81
C LEU A 322 -29.35 -17.75 -24.61
N HIS A 323 -28.43 -18.67 -24.35
CA HIS A 323 -28.37 -19.96 -25.05
C HIS A 323 -29.61 -20.85 -24.82
N ASP A 324 -30.26 -20.73 -23.67
CA ASP A 324 -31.49 -21.47 -23.31
C ASP A 324 -32.75 -20.89 -23.99
N GLY A 325 -32.58 -19.83 -24.79
CA GLY A 325 -33.65 -19.16 -25.53
C GLY A 325 -34.34 -18.03 -24.76
N THR A 326 -34.05 -17.85 -23.47
CA THR A 326 -34.57 -16.74 -22.67
C THR A 326 -33.94 -15.41 -23.09
N THR A 327 -34.62 -14.30 -22.81
CA THR A 327 -34.07 -12.95 -23.00
C THR A 327 -33.95 -12.28 -21.64
N VAL A 328 -32.78 -11.72 -21.37
CA VAL A 328 -32.48 -11.04 -20.11
C VAL A 328 -32.06 -9.61 -20.37
N THR A 329 -32.46 -8.70 -19.48
CA THR A 329 -31.96 -7.33 -19.49
C THR A 329 -30.58 -7.28 -18.83
N VAL A 330 -29.63 -6.69 -19.54
CA VAL A 330 -28.28 -6.40 -19.06
C VAL A 330 -28.02 -4.90 -19.02
N THR A 331 -27.09 -4.49 -18.18
CA THR A 331 -26.72 -3.08 -18.00
C THR A 331 -25.23 -2.96 -17.65
N PRO A 332 -24.51 -1.93 -18.10
CA PRO A 332 -23.12 -1.72 -17.71
C PRO A 332 -22.97 -1.53 -16.20
N VAL A 333 -21.83 -1.89 -15.63
CA VAL A 333 -21.52 -1.63 -14.20
C VAL A 333 -21.67 -0.14 -13.86
N PHE A 334 -21.25 0.76 -14.76
CA PHE A 334 -21.36 2.21 -14.56
C PHE A 334 -22.81 2.68 -14.37
N GLU A 335 -23.77 2.12 -15.11
CA GLU A 335 -25.21 2.44 -14.93
C GLU A 335 -25.71 2.03 -13.53
N ASN A 336 -25.21 0.91 -12.99
CA ASN A 336 -25.51 0.52 -11.61
C ASN A 336 -24.79 1.41 -10.59
N LEU A 337 -23.54 1.81 -10.88
CA LEU A 337 -22.79 2.73 -10.05
C LEU A 337 -23.51 4.07 -9.92
N LYS A 338 -24.09 4.63 -10.99
CA LYS A 338 -24.89 5.88 -10.94
C LYS A 338 -26.02 5.78 -9.92
N LYS A 339 -26.72 4.64 -9.85
CA LYS A 339 -27.80 4.40 -8.88
C LYS A 339 -27.28 4.37 -7.45
N VAL A 340 -26.13 3.74 -7.22
CA VAL A 340 -25.48 3.72 -5.90
C VAL A 340 -25.03 5.13 -5.51
N LEU A 341 -24.40 5.87 -6.42
CA LEU A 341 -23.91 7.23 -6.18
C LEU A 341 -25.04 8.22 -5.87
N ALA A 342 -26.26 8.03 -6.40
CA ALA A 342 -27.42 8.85 -6.05
C ALA A 342 -27.74 8.86 -4.54
N GLU A 343 -27.33 7.82 -3.80
CA GLU A 343 -27.45 7.74 -2.35
C GLU A 343 -26.27 8.36 -1.58
N HIS A 344 -25.24 8.83 -2.29
CA HIS A 344 -23.99 9.36 -1.74
C HIS A 344 -23.81 10.85 -2.03
N THR A 345 -24.88 11.64 -2.16
CA THR A 345 -24.76 13.11 -2.28
C THR A 345 -23.90 13.69 -1.14
N PRO A 346 -23.10 14.75 -1.35
CA PRO A 346 -22.31 15.39 -0.31
C PRO A 346 -23.08 15.68 0.99
N GLU A 347 -24.36 16.06 0.88
CA GLU A 347 -25.23 16.37 2.00
C GLU A 347 -25.57 15.12 2.85
N LYS A 348 -25.89 13.99 2.20
CA LYS A 348 -26.08 12.68 2.88
C LYS A 348 -24.77 12.20 3.52
N ALA A 349 -23.65 12.36 2.81
CA ALA A 349 -22.35 11.91 3.28
C ALA A 349 -21.83 12.72 4.49
N GLN A 350 -22.21 13.99 4.64
CA GLN A 350 -21.83 14.80 5.80
C GLN A 350 -22.27 14.17 7.12
N ALA A 351 -23.48 13.60 7.18
CA ALA A 351 -24.00 12.97 8.40
C ALA A 351 -23.15 11.78 8.86
N MET A 352 -22.57 11.04 7.91
CA MET A 352 -21.71 9.89 8.17
C MET A 352 -20.26 10.32 8.44
N THR A 353 -19.73 11.20 7.59
CA THR A 353 -18.30 11.48 7.51
C THR A 353 -17.87 12.69 8.33
N GLY A 354 -18.81 13.57 8.71
CA GLY A 354 -18.50 14.87 9.29
C GLY A 354 -17.94 15.89 8.30
N VAL A 355 -17.65 15.51 7.05
CA VAL A 355 -17.04 16.41 6.05
C VAL A 355 -18.10 17.33 5.47
N HIS A 356 -17.81 18.63 5.46
CA HIS A 356 -18.74 19.62 4.92
C HIS A 356 -18.94 19.45 3.40
N PRO A 357 -20.17 19.52 2.87
CA PRO A 357 -20.48 19.30 1.46
C PRO A 357 -19.67 20.16 0.48
N SER A 358 -19.37 21.41 0.86
CA SER A 358 -18.57 22.32 0.03
C SER A 358 -17.14 21.84 -0.18
N LEU A 359 -16.54 21.19 0.82
CA LEU A 359 -15.19 20.64 0.72
C LEU A 359 -15.18 19.43 -0.22
N VAL A 360 -16.19 18.55 -0.12
CA VAL A 360 -16.37 17.42 -1.05
C VAL A 360 -16.45 17.92 -2.49
N ARG A 361 -17.32 18.91 -2.77
CA ARG A 361 -17.47 19.49 -4.13
C ARG A 361 -16.20 20.17 -4.63
N THR A 362 -15.50 20.87 -3.73
CA THR A 362 -14.23 21.55 -4.06
C THR A 362 -13.17 20.53 -4.47
N LEU A 363 -13.01 19.46 -3.70
CA LEU A 363 -12.02 18.42 -3.96
C LEU A 363 -12.39 17.57 -5.18
N ALA A 364 -13.69 17.31 -5.44
CA ALA A 364 -14.14 16.65 -6.66
C ALA A 364 -13.68 17.41 -7.92
N LYS A 365 -13.93 18.72 -7.96
CA LYS A 365 -13.53 19.59 -9.09
C LYS A 365 -12.02 19.64 -9.28
N LYS A 366 -11.26 19.62 -8.18
CA LYS A 366 -9.80 19.58 -8.21
C LYS A 366 -9.29 18.25 -8.77
N VAL A 367 -9.78 17.11 -8.27
CA VAL A 367 -9.38 15.78 -8.76
C VAL A 367 -9.69 15.59 -10.24
N ALA A 368 -10.82 16.14 -10.72
CA ALA A 368 -11.20 16.09 -12.13
C ALA A 368 -10.27 16.87 -13.07
N THR A 369 -9.59 17.90 -12.56
CA THR A 369 -8.85 18.87 -13.38
C THR A 369 -7.35 18.83 -13.15
N LYS A 370 -6.89 18.15 -12.11
CA LYS A 370 -5.49 18.11 -11.69
C LYS A 370 -4.92 16.71 -11.76
N ARG A 371 -3.66 16.63 -12.18
CA ARG A 371 -2.84 15.41 -12.02
C ARG A 371 -2.70 15.09 -10.55
N THR A 372 -3.29 13.96 -10.15
CA THR A 372 -3.49 13.63 -8.74
C THR A 372 -2.66 12.42 -8.34
N ALA A 373 -1.84 12.59 -7.31
CA ALA A 373 -1.26 11.51 -6.54
C ALA A 373 -1.99 11.36 -5.20
N ALA A 374 -1.96 10.16 -4.65
CA ALA A 374 -2.37 9.88 -3.29
C ALA A 374 -1.27 9.10 -2.55
N TYR A 375 -1.28 9.17 -1.24
CA TYR A 375 -0.60 8.24 -0.37
C TYR A 375 -1.59 7.70 0.64
N ILE A 376 -1.92 6.42 0.50
CA ILE A 376 -2.69 5.64 1.45
C ILE A 376 -1.68 5.01 2.42
N GLY A 377 -1.78 5.34 3.70
CA GLY A 377 -0.98 4.67 4.73
C GLY A 377 -1.66 3.39 5.25
N PHE A 378 -0.87 2.59 5.96
CA PHE A 378 -1.33 1.29 6.47
C PHE A 378 -2.39 1.37 7.58
N SER A 379 -2.79 2.57 8.03
CA SER A 379 -3.99 2.67 8.87
C SER A 379 -5.22 2.20 8.12
N SER A 380 -5.22 2.29 6.77
CA SER A 380 -6.29 1.76 5.92
C SER A 380 -6.47 0.27 6.14
N ALA A 381 -5.40 -0.51 6.02
CA ALA A 381 -5.42 -1.97 6.24
C ALA A 381 -5.75 -2.38 7.69
N LYS A 382 -5.66 -1.45 8.65
CA LYS A 382 -5.98 -1.66 10.06
C LYS A 382 -7.43 -1.26 10.41
N ILE A 383 -8.17 -0.74 9.44
CA ILE A 383 -9.61 -0.49 9.54
C ILE A 383 -10.32 -1.66 8.86
N TYR A 384 -11.33 -2.24 9.53
CA TYR A 384 -12.05 -3.42 9.04
C TYR A 384 -12.59 -3.25 7.61
N HIS A 385 -13.07 -2.03 7.28
CA HIS A 385 -13.58 -1.67 5.95
C HIS A 385 -12.61 -0.76 5.16
N GLY A 386 -11.30 -0.85 5.44
CA GLY A 386 -10.28 -0.13 4.68
C GLY A 386 -10.24 -0.50 3.21
N ASP A 387 -10.60 -1.73 2.87
CA ASP A 387 -10.78 -2.21 1.50
C ASP A 387 -11.81 -1.38 0.73
N LEU A 388 -12.94 -1.03 1.35
CA LEU A 388 -13.96 -0.19 0.73
C LEU A 388 -13.48 1.26 0.56
N ALA A 389 -12.73 1.79 1.52
CA ALA A 389 -12.13 3.13 1.42
C ALA A 389 -11.11 3.21 0.28
N GLU A 390 -10.21 2.23 0.19
CA GLU A 390 -9.23 2.09 -0.89
C GLU A 390 -9.91 2.00 -2.25
N ARG A 391 -10.91 1.12 -2.40
CA ARG A 391 -11.66 0.95 -3.66
C ARG A 391 -12.39 2.23 -4.06
N SER A 392 -12.95 2.96 -3.10
CA SER A 392 -13.65 4.22 -3.35
C SER A 392 -12.69 5.33 -3.78
N LEU A 393 -11.50 5.42 -3.17
CA LEU A 393 -10.44 6.33 -3.62
C LEU A 393 -10.01 5.96 -5.05
N MET A 394 -9.75 4.67 -5.31
CA MET A 394 -9.36 4.20 -6.63
C MET A 394 -10.45 4.46 -7.67
N LEU A 395 -11.73 4.37 -7.31
CA LEU A 395 -12.83 4.75 -8.18
C LEU A 395 -12.75 6.24 -8.55
N ALA A 396 -12.49 7.14 -7.60
CA ALA A 396 -12.29 8.55 -7.91
C ALA A 396 -11.11 8.78 -8.87
N MET A 397 -10.00 8.05 -8.67
CA MET A 397 -8.85 8.11 -9.57
C MET A 397 -9.17 7.52 -10.95
N ALA A 398 -9.96 6.45 -11.02
CA ALA A 398 -10.42 5.83 -12.26
C ALA A 398 -11.29 6.80 -13.08
N LEU A 399 -12.25 7.43 -12.40
CA LEU A 399 -13.20 8.34 -13.00
C LEU A 399 -12.52 9.59 -13.59
N THR A 400 -11.30 9.91 -13.13
CA THR A 400 -10.56 11.12 -13.55
C THR A 400 -9.26 10.79 -14.29
N GLY A 401 -9.04 9.52 -14.63
CA GLY A 401 -7.86 9.10 -15.38
C GLY A 401 -6.53 9.30 -14.63
N ASN A 402 -6.54 9.29 -13.31
CA ASN A 402 -5.38 9.56 -12.44
C ASN A 402 -4.62 8.28 -12.03
N TRP A 403 -4.26 7.43 -13.00
CA TRP A 403 -3.28 6.35 -12.79
C TRP A 403 -2.47 6.02 -14.03
N GLY A 404 -1.27 5.46 -13.82
CA GLY A 404 -0.37 5.05 -14.90
C GLY A 404 0.32 6.21 -15.62
N LYS A 405 0.34 7.40 -15.00
CA LYS A 405 0.95 8.64 -15.52
C LYS A 405 1.96 9.21 -14.50
N PRO A 406 2.99 9.97 -14.90
CA PRO A 406 3.86 10.66 -13.93
C PRO A 406 3.04 11.54 -12.99
N GLY A 407 3.38 11.64 -11.71
CA GLY A 407 2.60 12.41 -10.73
C GLY A 407 1.28 11.76 -10.32
N THR A 408 1.11 10.46 -10.59
CA THR A 408 -0.05 9.66 -10.13
C THR A 408 0.40 8.43 -9.34
N GLY A 409 -0.56 7.73 -8.73
CA GLY A 409 -0.34 6.57 -7.86
C GLY A 409 -0.89 6.82 -6.45
N TRP A 410 -0.99 5.78 -5.63
CA TRP A 410 -1.70 5.86 -4.32
C TRP A 410 -0.95 5.25 -3.13
N ASN A 411 0.24 4.69 -3.31
CA ASN A 411 1.09 4.25 -2.21
C ASN A 411 2.56 4.20 -2.68
N SER A 412 3.48 3.94 -1.75
CA SER A 412 4.90 3.68 -2.07
C SER A 412 5.31 2.27 -1.62
N TRP A 413 4.41 1.28 -1.75
CA TRP A 413 4.63 -0.09 -1.30
C TRP A 413 5.03 -1.03 -2.44
N ALA A 414 6.22 -0.80 -2.97
CA ALA A 414 6.87 -1.72 -3.90
C ALA A 414 7.94 -2.52 -3.15
N MET A 415 7.54 -3.48 -2.31
CA MET A 415 8.48 -4.56 -1.97
C MET A 415 8.65 -5.45 -3.19
N PRO A 416 9.88 -5.70 -3.65
CA PRO A 416 10.13 -6.83 -4.53
C PRO A 416 10.01 -8.11 -3.70
N ALA A 417 8.78 -8.47 -3.30
CA ALA A 417 8.49 -9.77 -2.70
C ALA A 417 9.06 -10.88 -3.60
N ASP A 418 8.85 -10.73 -4.92
CA ASP A 418 9.30 -11.65 -5.95
C ASP A 418 10.83 -11.91 -5.95
N HIS A 419 11.67 -10.91 -5.67
CA HIS A 419 13.13 -11.10 -5.71
C HIS A 419 13.70 -11.70 -4.43
N VAL A 420 13.13 -11.37 -3.28
CA VAL A 420 13.58 -11.94 -2.00
C VAL A 420 13.02 -13.35 -1.83
N GLU A 421 11.77 -13.61 -2.21
CA GLU A 421 11.21 -14.96 -2.30
C GLU A 421 11.96 -15.84 -3.32
N MET A 422 12.38 -15.28 -4.47
CA MET A 422 13.25 -16.01 -5.40
C MET A 422 14.58 -16.40 -4.75
N MET A 423 15.21 -15.54 -3.93
CA MET A 423 16.44 -15.92 -3.21
C MET A 423 16.20 -17.06 -2.20
N MET A 424 14.98 -17.21 -1.69
CA MET A 424 14.60 -18.31 -0.79
C MET A 424 14.42 -19.66 -1.50
N LEU A 425 14.11 -19.63 -2.79
CA LEU A 425 13.94 -20.81 -3.65
C LEU A 425 15.21 -21.24 -4.40
N LEU A 426 16.32 -20.49 -4.27
CA LEU A 426 17.57 -20.88 -4.90
C LEU A 426 18.17 -22.11 -4.17
N GLU A 427 18.10 -23.27 -4.84
CA GLU A 427 18.80 -24.50 -4.47
C GLU A 427 20.33 -24.40 -4.58
N LYS A 428 20.86 -23.30 -5.12
CA LYS A 428 22.30 -23.11 -5.31
C LYS A 428 22.82 -21.90 -4.53
N PRO A 429 23.92 -22.07 -3.77
CA PRO A 429 24.60 -20.95 -3.13
C PRO A 429 25.19 -20.02 -4.19
N VAL A 430 25.21 -18.73 -3.87
CA VAL A 430 25.92 -17.69 -4.63
C VAL A 430 27.42 -17.86 -4.46
#